data_AF-A0A2E3BB38-F1
#
_entry.id   AF-A0A2E3BB38-F1
#
_cell.length_a   1.000
_cell.length_b   1.000
_cell.length_c   1.000
_cell.angle_alpha   90.00
_cell.angle_beta   90.00
_cell.angle_gamma   90.00
#
_symmetry.space_group_name_H-M   'P 1'
#
loop_
_entity.id
_entity.type
_entity.pdbx_description
1 polymer ?
#
loop_
_entity_poly.entity_id
_entity_poly.type
_entity_poly.pdbx_seq_one_letter_code
_entity_poly.pdbx_strand_id
1 'polypeptide(L)'
;PLSNASLTDCVFEVERPTTAEEVNAFFKEASENELKDILGYEERPLVSIDYKTDPRSTIIDALSTMVVNGTQLKIYAWYDNEWGYANRAAELMRMVALADLD
;
A
#
# COMPACT_ATOMS: atom_id res chain seq x y z
N PRO A 1 -8.93 5.28 -20.80
CA PRO A 1 -8.75 3.87 -20.38
C PRO A 1 -7.28 3.60 -20.03
N LEU A 2 -7.01 3.14 -18.83
CA LEU A 2 -5.68 2.72 -18.36
C LEU A 2 -5.64 1.19 -18.32
N SER A 3 -4.53 0.59 -18.75
CA SER A 3 -4.37 -0.87 -18.72
C SER A 3 -3.84 -1.39 -17.38
N ASN A 4 -3.02 -0.58 -16.69
CA ASN A 4 -2.29 -0.84 -15.44
C ASN A 4 -1.60 0.50 -15.07
N ALA A 5 -1.38 0.92 -13.81
CA ALA A 5 -1.75 0.38 -12.51
C ALA A 5 -3.14 0.78 -12.02
N SER A 6 -3.58 0.15 -10.93
CA SER A 6 -4.81 0.45 -10.22
C SER A 6 -4.53 1.33 -8.99
N LEU A 7 -5.55 2.06 -8.55
CA LEU A 7 -5.53 2.89 -7.35
C LEU A 7 -6.78 2.60 -6.53
N THR A 8 -6.60 2.39 -5.23
CA THR A 8 -7.73 2.38 -4.28
C THR A 8 -7.79 3.73 -3.57
N ASP A 9 -8.98 4.35 -3.60
CA ASP A 9 -9.35 5.50 -2.78
C ASP A 9 -10.04 4.98 -1.50
N CYS A 10 -9.33 5.01 -0.38
CA CYS A 10 -9.84 4.51 0.89
C CYS A 10 -10.23 5.69 1.80
N VAL A 11 -11.48 5.71 2.25
CA VAL A 11 -11.98 6.70 3.22
C VAL A 11 -12.47 5.98 4.47
N PHE A 12 -12.00 6.45 5.63
CA PHE A 12 -12.28 5.89 6.94
C PHE A 12 -12.74 6.99 7.89
N GLU A 13 -13.64 6.65 8.81
CA GLU A 13 -13.88 7.44 10.02
C GLU A 13 -13.10 6.77 11.16
N VAL A 14 -12.08 7.44 11.69
CA VAL A 14 -11.24 6.89 12.76
C VAL A 14 -11.74 7.31 14.14
N GLU A 15 -11.57 6.44 15.14
CA GLU A 15 -12.16 6.63 16.48
C GLU A 15 -11.58 7.81 17.27
N ARG A 16 -10.34 8.22 16.96
CA ARG A 16 -9.66 9.33 17.63
C ARG A 16 -9.20 10.38 16.62
N PRO A 17 -9.09 11.64 17.04
CA PRO A 17 -8.44 12.66 16.23
C PRO A 17 -7.03 12.23 15.80
N THR A 18 -6.69 12.51 14.54
CA THR A 18 -5.41 12.16 13.90
C THR A 18 -4.94 13.29 12.97
N THR A 19 -3.70 13.20 12.48
CA THR A 19 -3.21 14.09 11.40
C THR A 19 -2.65 13.29 10.23
N ALA A 20 -2.45 13.94 9.09
CA ALA A 20 -1.85 13.30 7.92
C ALA A 20 -0.40 12.88 8.19
N GLU A 21 0.35 13.69 8.95
CA GLU A 21 1.72 13.40 9.35
C GLU A 21 1.81 12.16 10.24
N GLU A 22 0.91 12.03 11.21
CA GLU A 22 0.83 10.85 12.08
C GLU A 22 0.54 9.58 11.27
N VAL A 23 -0.46 9.63 10.39
CA VAL A 23 -0.84 8.48 9.55
C VAL A 23 0.28 8.10 8.58
N ASN A 24 0.90 9.08 7.95
CA ASN A 24 2.03 8.86 7.04
C ASN A 24 3.24 8.27 7.79
N ALA A 25 3.49 8.70 9.04
CA ALA A 25 4.54 8.11 9.86
C ALA A 25 4.30 6.61 10.13
N PHE A 26 3.06 6.22 10.44
CA PHE A 26 2.71 4.80 10.63
C PHE A 26 2.90 3.97 9.35
N PHE A 27 2.46 4.48 8.19
CA PHE A 27 2.67 3.75 6.93
C PHE A 27 4.14 3.67 6.54
N LYS A 28 4.92 4.72 6.78
CA LYS A 28 6.36 4.71 6.55
C LYS A 28 7.05 3.68 7.44
N GLU A 29 6.78 3.70 8.74
CA GLU A 29 7.32 2.75 9.71
C GLU A 29 6.98 1.31 9.30
N ALA A 30 5.71 1.02 8.97
CA ALA A 30 5.30 -0.31 8.54
C ALA A 30 6.00 -0.77 7.26
N SER A 31 6.17 0.13 6.28
CA SER A 31 6.85 -0.17 5.01
C SER A 31 8.36 -0.44 5.16
N GLU A 32 8.99 0.11 6.20
CA GLU A 32 10.42 -0.07 6.49
C GLU A 32 10.67 -1.28 7.41
N ASN A 33 9.64 -1.80 8.10
CA ASN A 33 9.73 -2.83 9.11
C ASN A 33 8.85 -4.06 8.81
N GLU A 34 7.73 -4.24 9.51
CA GLU A 34 6.96 -5.48 9.53
C GLU A 34 6.29 -5.84 8.20
N LEU A 35 6.08 -4.84 7.33
CA LEU A 35 5.56 -5.02 5.96
C LEU A 35 6.61 -4.71 4.90
N LYS A 36 7.90 -4.73 5.25
CA LYS A 36 8.98 -4.54 4.28
C LYS A 36 8.84 -5.50 3.09
N ASP A 37 9.06 -4.96 1.89
CA ASP A 37 8.89 -5.63 0.59
C ASP A 37 7.44 -6.05 0.24
N ILE A 38 6.48 -5.79 1.14
CA ILE A 38 5.03 -6.00 0.91
C ILE A 38 4.30 -4.68 0.73
N LEU A 39 4.53 -3.71 1.62
CA LEU A 39 3.99 -2.36 1.60
C LEU A 39 5.04 -1.37 1.11
N GLY A 40 4.65 -0.49 0.20
CA GLY A 40 5.43 0.69 -0.18
C GLY A 40 4.89 1.96 0.43
N TYR A 41 5.76 2.97 0.53
CA TYR A 41 5.43 4.33 0.91
C TYR A 41 6.19 5.27 -0.03
N GLU A 42 5.50 6.24 -0.63
CA GLU A 42 6.06 7.12 -1.66
C GLU A 42 5.75 8.59 -1.39
N GLU A 43 6.79 9.42 -1.46
CA GLU A 43 6.74 10.86 -1.20
C GLU A 43 6.95 11.69 -2.48
N ARG A 44 7.29 11.04 -3.59
CA ARG A 44 7.45 11.69 -4.90
C ARG A 44 6.10 11.85 -5.60
N PRO A 45 5.93 12.90 -6.42
CA PRO A 45 4.71 13.12 -7.20
C PRO A 45 4.67 12.20 -8.42
N LEU A 46 4.40 10.91 -8.20
CA LEU A 46 4.34 9.88 -9.24
C LEU A 46 2.94 9.75 -9.85
N VAL A 47 2.86 9.01 -10.97
CA VAL A 47 1.62 8.70 -11.68
C VAL A 47 1.50 7.19 -11.91
N SER A 48 0.35 6.74 -12.43
CA SER A 48 0.00 5.30 -12.51
C SER A 48 1.05 4.42 -13.19
N ILE A 49 1.74 4.90 -14.21
CA ILE A 49 2.72 4.10 -14.97
C ILE A 49 4.01 3.84 -14.18
N ASP A 50 4.31 4.69 -13.19
CA ASP A 50 5.52 4.54 -12.37
C ASP A 50 5.45 3.32 -11.44
N TYR A 51 4.24 2.81 -11.19
CA TYR A 51 3.99 1.61 -10.38
C TYR A 51 3.92 0.32 -11.18
N LYS A 52 4.10 0.38 -12.51
CA LYS A 52 4.07 -0.80 -13.36
C LYS A 52 5.19 -1.77 -12.98
N THR A 53 4.85 -3.05 -12.83
CA THR A 53 5.78 -4.13 -12.46
C THR A 53 6.41 -3.92 -11.07
N ASP A 54 5.80 -3.10 -10.21
CA ASP A 54 6.17 -3.05 -8.80
C ASP A 54 5.69 -4.32 -8.09
N PRO A 55 6.57 -5.11 -7.45
CA PRO A 55 6.20 -6.39 -6.85
C PRO A 55 5.47 -6.25 -5.51
N ARG A 56 5.45 -5.04 -4.93
CA ARG A 56 4.78 -4.79 -3.65
C ARG A 56 3.27 -4.91 -3.83
N SER A 57 2.58 -5.29 -2.76
CA SER A 57 1.12 -5.47 -2.79
C SER A 57 0.38 -4.15 -2.87
N THR A 58 0.94 -3.11 -2.26
CA THR A 58 0.42 -1.76 -2.39
C THR A 58 1.47 -0.72 -2.00
N ILE A 59 1.31 0.50 -2.50
CA ILE A 59 2.18 1.64 -2.24
C ILE A 59 1.32 2.84 -1.85
N ILE A 60 1.54 3.37 -0.64
CA ILE A 60 0.84 4.55 -0.14
C ILE A 60 1.40 5.81 -0.79
N ASP A 61 0.51 6.62 -1.35
CA ASP A 61 0.82 7.97 -1.85
C ASP A 61 0.71 8.97 -0.69
N ALA A 62 1.86 9.32 -0.12
CA ALA A 62 1.95 10.15 1.08
C ALA A 62 1.46 11.58 0.85
N LEU A 63 1.62 12.09 -0.37
CA LEU A 63 1.22 13.45 -0.75
C LEU A 63 -0.30 13.59 -0.81
N SER A 64 -1.01 12.48 -1.00
CA SER A 64 -2.47 12.43 -1.13
C SER A 64 -3.22 12.09 0.16
N THR A 65 -2.50 11.80 1.27
CA THR A 65 -3.11 11.57 2.58
C THR A 65 -3.81 12.83 3.07
N MET A 66 -5.09 12.70 3.45
CA MET A 66 -5.90 13.82 3.93
C MET A 66 -6.66 13.44 5.19
N VAL A 67 -6.75 14.38 6.13
CA VAL A 67 -7.61 14.27 7.29
C VAL A 67 -8.58 15.45 7.30
N VAL A 68 -9.88 15.16 7.33
CA VAL A 68 -10.95 16.14 7.37
C VAL A 68 -11.65 16.06 8.72
N ASN A 69 -11.95 17.22 9.32
CA ASN A 69 -12.62 17.34 10.62
C ASN A 69 -11.95 16.56 11.77
N GLY A 70 -10.65 16.27 11.64
CA GLY A 70 -9.84 15.56 12.64
C GLY A 70 -9.96 14.03 12.63
N THR A 71 -11.04 13.45 12.11
CA THR A 71 -11.31 12.00 12.21
C THR A 71 -11.64 11.31 10.88
N GLN A 72 -11.94 12.06 9.82
CA GLN A 72 -12.16 11.44 8.51
C GLN A 72 -10.83 11.35 7.75
N LEU A 73 -10.26 10.15 7.71
CA LEU A 73 -9.01 9.85 7.01
C LEU A 73 -9.29 9.40 5.59
N LYS A 74 -8.59 9.98 4.62
CA LYS A 74 -8.50 9.49 3.26
C LYS A 74 -7.05 9.16 2.90
N ILE A 75 -6.84 8.01 2.26
CA ILE A 75 -5.54 7.59 1.71
C ILE A 75 -5.69 7.06 0.28
N TYR A 76 -4.61 7.18 -0.48
CA TYR A 76 -4.45 6.57 -1.79
C TYR A 76 -3.42 5.44 -1.74
N ALA A 77 -3.81 4.29 -2.29
CA ALA A 77 -3.01 3.08 -2.31
C ALA A 77 -2.89 2.55 -3.74
N TRP A 78 -1.72 2.74 -4.35
CA TRP A 78 -1.40 2.27 -5.70
C TRP A 78 -0.98 0.81 -5.69
N TYR A 79 -1.24 0.09 -6.78
CA TYR A 79 -0.74 -1.27 -6.99
C TYR A 79 -0.84 -1.67 -8.45
N ASP A 80 0.18 -2.38 -8.92
CA ASP A 80 0.05 -3.18 -10.13
C ASP A 80 -0.86 -4.38 -9.82
N ASN A 81 -2.11 -4.31 -10.31
CA ASN A 81 -3.14 -5.31 -10.04
C ASN A 81 -2.86 -6.69 -10.64
N GLU A 82 -1.87 -6.81 -11.52
CA GLU A 82 -1.42 -8.10 -12.07
C GLU A 82 -0.18 -8.57 -11.31
N TRP A 83 0.85 -7.72 -11.23
CA TRP A 83 2.18 -8.10 -10.78
C TRP A 83 2.27 -8.30 -9.27
N GLY A 84 1.73 -7.37 -8.47
CA GLY A 84 1.78 -7.49 -7.01
C GLY A 84 1.05 -8.74 -6.51
N TYR A 85 -0.13 -9.03 -7.10
CA TYR A 85 -0.90 -10.23 -6.75
C TYR A 85 -0.18 -11.53 -7.16
N ALA A 86 0.41 -11.58 -8.35
CA ALA A 86 1.14 -12.75 -8.81
C ALA A 86 2.33 -13.10 -7.90
N ASN A 87 3.06 -12.09 -7.41
CA ASN A 87 4.16 -12.29 -6.45
C ASN A 87 3.64 -12.86 -5.12
N ARG A 88 2.57 -12.30 -4.55
CA ARG A 88 1.96 -12.82 -3.32
C ARG A 88 1.46 -14.26 -3.46
N ALA A 89 0.87 -14.61 -4.59
CA ALA A 89 0.41 -15.97 -4.86
C ALA A 89 1.58 -16.98 -4.90
N ALA A 90 2.69 -16.62 -5.56
CA ALA A 90 3.89 -17.46 -5.62
C ALA A 90 4.55 -17.63 -4.24
N GLU A 91 4.62 -16.55 -3.46
CA GLU A 91 5.14 -16.60 -2.09
C GLU A 91 4.28 -17.47 -1.17
N LEU A 92 2.95 -17.33 -1.24
CA LEU A 92 2.03 -18.16 -0.47
C LEU A 92 2.17 -19.64 -0.84
N MET A 93 2.27 -19.97 -2.13
CA MET A 93 2.51 -21.35 -2.58
C MET A 93 3.80 -21.91 -1.96
N ARG A 94 4.89 -21.13 -1.97
CA ARG A 94 6.16 -21.53 -1.36
C ARG A 94 6.01 -21.75 0.14
N MET A 95 5.29 -20.87 0.85
CA MET A 95 5.05 -21.02 2.29
C MET A 95 4.30 -22.31 2.61
N VAL A 96 3.22 -22.61 1.87
CA VAL A 96 2.45 -23.85 2.05
C VAL A 96 3.31 -25.07 1.76
N ALA A 97 4.07 -25.07 0.65
CA ALA A 97 4.94 -26.18 0.30
C ALA A 97 6.05 -26.45 1.34
N LEU A 98 6.55 -25.41 2.01
CA LEU A 98 7.52 -25.57 3.09
C LEU A 98 6.87 -26.06 4.39
N ALA A 99 5.65 -25.64 4.68
CA ALA A 99 4.90 -26.12 5.86
C ALA A 99 4.53 -27.60 5.77
N ASP A 100 4.38 -28.15 4.55
CA ASP A 100 4.10 -29.58 4.33
C ASP A 100 5.36 -30.49 4.50
N LEU A 101 6.55 -29.91 4.69
CA LEU A 101 7.80 -30.66 4.90
C LEU A 101 8.11 -30.95 6.37
N ASP A 102 7.42 -30.29 7.30
CA ASP A 102 7.50 -30.50 8.76
C ASP A 102 6.47 -31.54 9.25
#